data_AF-A0A293MHD3-F1
#
_entry.id   AF-A0A293MHD3-F1
#
_cell.length_a   1.000
_cell.length_b   1.000
_cell.length_c   1.000
_cell.angle_alpha   90.00
_cell.angle_beta   90.00
_cell.angle_gamma   90.00
#
_symmetry.space_group_name_H-M   'P 1'
#
loop_
_entity.id
_entity.type
_entity.pdbx_description
1 polymer ?
#
loop_
_entity_poly.entity_id
_entity_poly.type
_entity_poly.pdbx_seq_one_letter_code
_entity_poly.pdbx_strand_id
1 'polypeptide(L)'
;MLCKREESDPRRCLADGRAVTACALEFFRKVKKSCRQEFDDYAHCLEFSSSKMQYHHCRKTQAALDNCMLDKLNIERPHLGYFSMPRIHHTERPKPKAEFKESYEPTPGLPDDFPREPARHGSRSYWYN
;
A
#
# COMPACT_ATOMS: atom_id res chain seq x y z
N MET A 1 0.09 2.18 -5.16
CA MET A 1 0.53 2.91 -6.36
C MET A 1 0.85 4.34 -5.99
N LEU A 2 1.98 4.88 -6.46
CA LEU A 2 2.56 6.16 -6.02
C LEU A 2 1.53 7.31 -6.00
N CYS A 3 0.73 7.47 -7.06
CA CYS A 3 -0.29 8.52 -7.17
C CYS A 3 -1.26 8.57 -5.98
N LYS A 4 -1.86 7.43 -5.62
CA LYS A 4 -2.85 7.35 -4.53
C LYS A 4 -2.24 7.74 -3.18
N ARG A 5 -0.95 7.45 -2.96
CA ARG A 5 -0.26 7.75 -1.70
C ARG A 5 0.11 9.23 -1.58
N GLU A 6 0.40 9.88 -2.70
CA GLU A 6 0.78 11.30 -2.71
C GLU A 6 -0.43 12.24 -2.74
N GLU A 7 -1.41 12.01 -3.62
CA GLU A 7 -2.52 12.93 -3.82
C GLU A 7 -3.63 12.79 -2.78
N SER A 8 -3.77 11.61 -2.15
CA SER A 8 -4.87 11.25 -1.24
C SER A 8 -6.30 11.38 -1.79
N ASP A 9 -6.51 12.06 -2.92
CA ASP A 9 -7.76 12.13 -3.68
C ASP A 9 -7.80 11.06 -4.79
N PRO A 10 -8.76 10.11 -4.75
CA PRO A 10 -8.87 9.06 -5.76
C PRO A 10 -9.22 9.59 -7.16
N ARG A 11 -9.88 10.75 -7.28
CA ARG A 11 -10.35 11.30 -8.56
C ARG A 11 -9.19 11.65 -9.50
N ARG A 12 -8.08 12.13 -8.91
CA ARG A 12 -6.87 12.51 -9.63
C ARG A 12 -6.13 11.30 -10.24
N CYS A 13 -6.31 10.11 -9.66
CA CYS A 13 -5.60 8.89 -10.06
C CYS A 13 -6.46 7.91 -10.89
N LEU A 14 -7.62 8.33 -11.41
CA LEU A 14 -8.51 7.45 -12.19
C LEU A 14 -7.92 6.99 -13.52
N ALA A 15 -7.07 7.80 -14.16
CA ALA A 15 -6.37 7.41 -15.39
C ALA A 15 -5.41 6.24 -15.14
N ASP A 16 -4.56 6.35 -14.11
CA ASP A 16 -3.65 5.28 -13.68
C ASP A 16 -4.42 4.02 -13.27
N GLY A 17 -5.55 4.20 -12.57
CA GLY A 17 -6.43 3.09 -12.20
C GLY A 17 -6.92 2.33 -13.43
N ARG A 18 -7.40 3.03 -14.46
CA ARG A 18 -7.82 2.42 -15.74
C ARG A 18 -6.67 1.68 -16.42
N ALA A 19 -5.46 2.25 -16.42
CA ALA A 19 -4.28 1.60 -17.00
C ALA A 19 -3.91 0.30 -16.28
N VAL A 20 -3.94 0.29 -14.94
CA VAL A 20 -3.70 -0.93 -14.13
C VAL A 20 -4.76 -1.99 -14.40
N THR A 21 -6.04 -1.61 -14.46
CA THR A 21 -7.13 -2.54 -14.77
C THR A 21 -7.00 -3.11 -16.18
N ALA A 22 -6.65 -2.29 -17.17
CA ALA A 22 -6.41 -2.76 -18.53
C ALA A 22 -5.26 -3.78 -18.58
N CYS A 23 -4.14 -3.49 -17.91
CA CYS A 23 -3.00 -4.41 -17.80
C CYS A 23 -3.39 -5.75 -17.15
N ALA A 24 -4.17 -5.72 -16.05
CA ALA A 24 -4.65 -6.93 -15.40
C ALA A 24 -5.57 -7.76 -16.30
N LEU A 25 -6.48 -7.12 -17.03
CA LEU A 25 -7.37 -7.81 -17.97
C LEU A 25 -6.58 -8.45 -19.13
N GLU A 26 -5.57 -7.76 -19.66
CA GLU A 26 -4.69 -8.31 -20.68
C GLU A 26 -3.90 -9.51 -20.15
N PHE A 27 -3.41 -9.44 -18.91
CA PHE A 27 -2.75 -10.57 -18.26
C PHE A 27 -3.68 -11.80 -18.19
N PHE A 28 -4.89 -11.66 -17.65
CA PHE A 28 -5.83 -12.78 -17.56
C PHE A 28 -6.26 -13.31 -18.93
N ARG A 29 -6.37 -12.45 -19.95
CA ARG A 29 -6.62 -12.87 -21.34
C ARG A 29 -5.46 -13.72 -21.88
N LYS A 30 -4.21 -13.38 -21.59
CA LYS A 30 -3.03 -14.18 -21.98
C LYS A 30 -2.99 -15.51 -21.25
N VAL A 31 -3.20 -15.51 -19.93
CA VAL A 31 -3.25 -16.74 -19.12
C VAL A 31 -4.36 -17.67 -19.61
N LYS A 32 -5.56 -17.15 -19.85
CA LYS A 32 -6.70 -17.92 -20.38
C LYS A 32 -6.43 -18.53 -21.77
N LYS A 33 -5.59 -17.90 -22.60
CA LYS A 33 -5.22 -18.42 -23.91
C LYS A 33 -4.14 -19.51 -23.82
N SER A 34 -3.22 -19.39 -22.87
CA SER A 34 -2.03 -20.24 -22.82
C SER A 34 -2.09 -21.36 -21.76
N CYS A 35 -2.53 -21.07 -20.53
CA CYS A 35 -2.40 -21.93 -19.34
C CYS A 35 -3.71 -22.01 -18.55
N ARG A 36 -4.85 -22.07 -19.25
CA ARG A 36 -6.17 -22.01 -18.61
C ARG A 36 -6.41 -23.17 -17.65
N GLN A 37 -6.09 -24.39 -18.08
CA GLN A 37 -6.43 -25.59 -17.32
C GLN A 37 -5.65 -25.63 -16.00
N GLU A 38 -4.35 -25.38 -16.05
CA GLU A 38 -3.46 -25.36 -14.89
C GLU A 38 -3.84 -24.23 -13.92
N PHE A 39 -4.31 -23.09 -14.45
CA PHE A 39 -4.80 -21.98 -13.65
C PHE A 39 -6.12 -22.32 -12.95
N ASP A 40 -7.08 -22.89 -13.68
CA ASP A 40 -8.38 -23.28 -13.14
C ASP A 40 -8.20 -24.38 -12.05
N ASP A 41 -7.33 -25.37 -12.28
CA ASP A 41 -7.00 -26.43 -11.31
C ASP A 41 -6.35 -25.87 -10.03
N TYR A 42 -5.45 -24.90 -10.17
CA TYR A 42 -4.84 -24.24 -9.01
C TYR A 42 -5.86 -23.41 -8.22
N ALA A 43 -6.70 -22.65 -8.91
CA ALA A 43 -7.76 -21.85 -8.29
C ALA A 43 -8.77 -22.74 -7.53
N HIS A 44 -9.21 -23.83 -8.16
CA HIS A 44 -10.10 -24.81 -7.53
C HIS A 44 -9.46 -25.45 -6.30
N CYS A 45 -8.18 -25.81 -6.36
CA CYS A 45 -7.49 -26.32 -5.18
C CYS A 45 -7.52 -25.30 -4.03
N LEU A 46 -7.19 -24.04 -4.28
CA LEU A 46 -7.18 -23.00 -3.24
C LEU A 46 -8.55 -22.77 -2.63
N GLU A 47 -9.60 -22.82 -3.44
CA GLU A 47 -10.98 -22.64 -3.01
C GLU A 47 -11.46 -23.78 -2.10
N PHE A 48 -11.15 -25.04 -2.45
CA PHE A 48 -11.70 -26.20 -1.75
C PHE A 48 -10.78 -26.83 -0.71
N SER A 49 -9.47 -26.56 -0.73
CA SER A 49 -8.53 -27.24 0.17
C SER A 49 -8.61 -26.75 1.62
N SER A 50 -9.00 -25.51 1.86
CA SER A 50 -9.04 -24.93 3.20
C SER A 50 -9.95 -23.69 3.26
N SER A 51 -10.59 -23.45 4.40
CA SER A 51 -11.42 -22.25 4.61
C SER A 51 -10.65 -20.92 4.53
N LYS A 52 -9.32 -20.95 4.66
CA LYS A 52 -8.43 -19.78 4.63
C LYS A 52 -7.60 -19.67 3.35
N MET A 53 -7.91 -20.45 2.31
CA MET A 53 -7.17 -20.48 1.03
C MET A 53 -5.65 -20.63 1.20
N GLN A 54 -5.22 -21.61 2.00
CA GLN A 54 -3.82 -21.82 2.36
C GLN A 54 -3.02 -22.47 1.23
N TYR A 55 -1.94 -21.80 0.80
CA TYR A 55 -1.13 -22.23 -0.33
C TYR A 55 -0.40 -23.58 -0.17
N HIS A 56 -0.15 -24.03 1.06
CA HIS A 56 0.68 -25.21 1.30
C HIS A 56 0.01 -26.53 0.89
N HIS A 57 -1.33 -26.58 0.84
CA HIS A 57 -2.07 -27.74 0.35
C HIS A 57 -2.01 -27.88 -1.18
N CYS A 58 -1.76 -26.79 -1.91
CA CYS A 58 -1.87 -26.71 -3.36
C CYS A 58 -0.51 -26.57 -4.08
N ARG A 59 0.60 -27.04 -3.47
CA ARG A 59 1.93 -26.88 -4.07
C ARG A 59 2.13 -27.66 -5.37
N LYS A 60 1.42 -28.77 -5.56
CA LYS A 60 1.49 -29.58 -6.80
C LYS A 60 0.85 -28.84 -7.98
N THR A 61 -0.37 -28.33 -7.79
CA THR A 61 -1.07 -27.53 -8.81
C THR A 61 -0.39 -26.18 -9.04
N GLN A 62 0.20 -25.60 -7.99
CA GLN A 62 1.04 -24.41 -8.14
C GLN A 62 2.26 -24.65 -9.05
N ALA A 63 2.99 -25.75 -8.84
CA ALA A 63 4.16 -26.07 -9.68
C ALA A 63 3.77 -26.30 -11.15
N ALA A 64 2.63 -26.95 -11.41
CA ALA A 64 2.11 -27.12 -12.77
C ALA A 64 1.80 -25.76 -13.45
N LEU A 65 1.15 -24.84 -12.72
CA LEU A 65 0.89 -23.49 -13.21
C LEU A 65 2.18 -22.70 -13.44
N ASP A 66 3.10 -22.70 -12.46
CA ASP A 66 4.36 -21.97 -12.53
C ASP A 66 5.21 -22.44 -13.73
N ASN A 67 5.25 -23.75 -14.01
CA ASN A 67 5.93 -24.31 -15.19
C ASN A 67 5.29 -23.85 -16.49
N CYS A 68 3.95 -23.90 -16.61
CA CYS A 68 3.26 -23.44 -17.82
C CYS A 68 3.49 -21.95 -18.09
N MET A 69 3.47 -21.12 -17.02
CA MET A 69 3.70 -19.68 -17.11
C MET A 69 5.14 -19.36 -17.54
N LEU A 70 6.12 -20.13 -17.08
CA LEU A 70 7.51 -20.02 -17.50
C LEU A 70 7.66 -20.40 -18.98
N ASP A 71 7.15 -21.56 -19.38
CA ASP A 71 7.36 -22.10 -20.74
C ASP A 71 6.62 -21.29 -21.83
N LYS A 72 5.38 -20.84 -21.57
CA LYS A 72 4.53 -20.21 -22.60
C LYS A 72 4.56 -18.68 -22.57
N LEU A 73 4.78 -18.08 -21.40
CA LEU A 73 4.71 -16.62 -21.22
C LEU A 73 6.03 -16.00 -20.76
N ASN A 74 7.06 -16.81 -20.49
CA ASN A 74 8.34 -16.38 -19.92
C ASN A 74 8.17 -15.57 -18.63
N ILE A 75 7.18 -15.93 -17.81
CA ILE A 75 6.94 -15.30 -16.51
C ILE A 75 7.42 -16.26 -15.43
N GLU A 76 8.54 -15.92 -14.81
CA GLU A 76 9.04 -16.63 -13.64
C GLU A 76 8.35 -16.16 -12.35
N ARG A 77 8.10 -17.09 -11.43
CA ARG A 77 7.61 -16.78 -10.10
C ARG A 77 8.71 -16.05 -9.31
N PRO A 78 8.44 -14.84 -8.78
CA PRO A 78 9.45 -14.10 -8.03
C PRO A 78 9.88 -14.79 -6.73
N HIS A 79 11.11 -14.50 -6.30
CA HIS A 79 11.64 -14.99 -5.03
C HIS A 79 10.87 -14.43 -3.82
N LEU A 80 11.05 -15.06 -2.65
CA LEU A 80 10.49 -14.59 -1.39
C LEU A 80 11.03 -13.19 -1.06
N GLY A 81 10.13 -12.25 -0.79
CA GLY A 81 10.49 -10.86 -0.48
C GLY A 81 10.46 -9.91 -1.67
N TYR A 82 10.31 -10.40 -2.90
CA TYR A 82 10.24 -9.54 -4.10
C TYR A 82 9.16 -8.45 -4.01
N PHE A 83 7.99 -8.78 -3.46
CA PHE A 83 6.87 -7.85 -3.31
C PHE A 83 6.96 -6.93 -2.08
N SER A 84 7.83 -7.23 -1.12
CA SER A 84 8.05 -6.37 0.07
C SER A 84 9.10 -5.29 -0.14
N MET A 85 9.89 -5.37 -1.23
CA MET A 85 10.89 -4.35 -1.53
C MET A 85 10.23 -3.03 -2.00
N PRO A 86 10.71 -1.86 -1.54
CA PRO A 86 10.22 -0.57 -2.02
C PRO A 86 10.56 -0.40 -3.49
N ARG A 87 9.53 -0.14 -4.31
CA ARG A 87 9.71 0.16 -5.74
C ARG A 87 9.76 1.67 -5.94
N ILE A 88 10.82 2.12 -6.61
CA ILE A 88 10.96 3.50 -7.05
C ILE A 88 10.23 3.63 -8.39
N HIS A 89 9.25 4.52 -8.47
CA HIS A 89 8.46 4.78 -9.68
C HIS A 89 8.81 6.16 -10.21
N HIS A 90 9.26 6.23 -11.47
CA HIS A 90 9.44 7.50 -12.16
C HIS A 90 8.10 8.01 -12.67
N THR A 91 7.76 9.26 -12.35
CA THR A 91 6.53 9.90 -12.81
C THR A 91 6.82 11.33 -13.28
N GLU A 92 6.19 11.74 -14.38
CA GLU A 92 6.31 13.08 -14.95
C GLU A 92 5.46 14.13 -14.20
N ARG A 93 4.42 13.68 -13.48
CA ARG A 93 3.54 14.58 -12.72
C ARG A 93 4.28 15.30 -11.58
N PRO A 94 3.97 16.57 -11.30
CA PRO A 94 4.53 17.27 -10.16
C PRO A 94 4.04 16.64 -8.85
N LYS A 95 4.87 16.75 -7.81
CA LYS A 95 4.47 16.32 -6.47
C LYS A 95 3.37 17.26 -5.93
N PRO A 96 2.27 16.74 -5.36
CA PRO A 96 1.26 17.58 -4.74
C PRO A 96 1.87 18.45 -3.63
N LYS A 97 1.46 19.72 -3.59
CA LYS A 97 1.85 20.65 -2.53
C LYS A 97 1.19 20.21 -1.22
N ALA A 98 1.94 20.24 -0.13
CA ALA A 98 1.37 20.00 1.19
C ALA A 98 0.39 21.13 1.52
N GLU A 99 -0.84 20.78 1.91
CA GLU A 99 -1.86 21.78 2.31
C GLU A 99 -1.60 22.35 3.72
N PHE A 100 -0.63 21.81 4.45
CA PHE A 100 -0.22 22.35 5.74
C PHE A 100 0.48 23.70 5.54
N LYS A 101 0.06 24.70 6.33
CA LYS A 101 0.81 25.95 6.42
C LYS A 101 2.19 25.64 6.99
N GLU A 102 3.24 25.91 6.20
CA GLU A 102 4.64 25.72 6.64
C GLU A 102 4.97 26.58 7.87
N SER A 103 4.27 27.69 8.03
CA SER A 103 4.42 28.61 9.15
C SER A 103 3.06 28.92 9.75
N TYR A 104 2.94 28.62 11.04
CA TYR A 104 1.95 29.24 11.91
C TYR A 104 2.65 30.44 12.57
N GLU A 105 1.92 31.52 12.79
CA GLU A 105 2.44 32.61 13.61
C GLU A 105 2.81 32.03 14.98
N PRO A 106 4.07 32.18 15.45
CA PRO A 106 4.45 31.70 16.76
C PRO A 106 3.59 32.41 17.80
N THR A 107 3.02 31.66 18.73
CA THR A 107 2.37 32.28 19.89
C THR A 107 3.38 33.20 20.57
N PRO A 108 3.02 34.47 20.85
CA PRO A 108 3.95 35.38 21.47
C PRO A 108 4.42 34.79 22.79
N GLY A 109 5.74 34.70 22.95
CA GLY A 109 6.34 34.34 24.22
C GLY A 109 6.02 35.41 25.27
N LEU A 110 5.97 35.00 26.53
CA LEU A 110 5.89 35.96 27.62
C LEU A 110 7.20 36.79 27.62
N PRO A 111 7.14 38.13 27.73
CA PRO A 111 8.35 38.95 27.85
C PRO A 111 9.22 38.51 29.04
N ASP A 112 10.54 38.61 28.92
CA ASP A 112 11.46 38.22 30.00
C ASP A 112 11.23 39.02 31.30
N ASP A 113 10.82 40.28 31.15
CA ASP A 113 10.52 41.21 32.26
C ASP A 113 9.12 41.03 32.85
N PHE A 114 8.34 40.03 32.43
CA PHE A 114 7.00 39.82 32.95
C PHE A 114 7.04 39.44 34.44
N PRO A 115 6.31 40.15 35.32
CA PRO A 115 6.35 39.90 36.75
C PRO A 115 5.84 38.49 37.08
N ARG A 116 6.70 37.67 37.70
CA ARG A 116 6.37 36.33 38.17
C ARG A 116 6.00 36.38 39.64
N GLU A 117 4.78 36.81 39.92
CA GLU A 117 4.23 36.83 41.28
C GLU A 117 4.04 35.40 41.81
N PRO A 118 4.15 35.18 43.14
CA PRO A 118 3.85 33.87 43.73
C PRO A 118 2.38 33.51 43.47
N ALA A 119 2.11 32.21 43.29
CA ALA A 119 0.75 31.75 43.10
C ALA A 119 -0.14 32.16 44.29
N ARG A 120 -1.26 32.86 44.01
CA ARG A 120 -2.17 33.45 45.01
C ARG A 120 -2.65 32.48 46.12
N HIS A 121 -2.65 31.17 45.87
CA HIS A 121 -3.10 30.13 46.79
C HIS A 121 -2.17 28.91 46.76
N GLY A 122 -0.85 29.15 46.73
CA GLY A 122 0.14 28.07 46.74
C GLY A 122 -0.07 27.06 45.62
N SER A 123 -0.07 25.77 45.95
CA SER A 123 -0.20 24.68 44.98
C SER A 123 -1.64 24.44 44.49
N ARG A 124 -2.65 24.98 45.20
CA ARG A 124 -4.08 24.63 45.01
C ARG A 124 -4.34 23.12 44.98
N SER A 125 -3.47 22.32 45.62
CA SER A 125 -3.67 20.89 45.78
C SER A 125 -4.61 20.65 46.95
N TYR A 126 -5.49 19.66 46.84
CA TYR A 126 -6.49 19.37 47.88
C TYR A 126 -5.87 19.14 49.27
N TRP A 127 -4.62 18.68 49.33
CA TRP A 127 -3.94 18.26 50.55
C TRP A 127 -2.88 19.24 51.08
N TYR A 128 -2.57 20.29 50.31
CA TYR A 128 -1.54 21.27 50.67
C TYR A 128 -2.04 22.68 50.33
N ASN A 129 -2.08 23.56 51.33
CA ASN A 129 -2.34 24.99 51.15
C ASN A 129 -1.27 25.64 50.26
#